data_AF-A0A8H5CNL0-F1
#
_entry.id   AF-A0A8H5CNL0-F1
#
_cell.length_a   1.000
_cell.length_b   1.000
_cell.length_c   1.000
_cell.angle_alpha   90.00
_cell.angle_beta   90.00
_cell.angle_gamma   90.00
#
_symmetry.space_group_name_H-M   'P 1'
#
loop_
_entity.id
_entity.type
_entity.pdbx_description
1 polymer ?
#
loop_
_entity_poly.entity_id
_entity_poly.type
_entity_poly.pdbx_seq_one_letter_code
_entity_poly.pdbx_strand_id
1 'polypeptide(L)'
;MIELKPEELVDSKNLLQVIGTVHWPHTREFGKQMWRALGRWVEDGVIVPNKVEELPNGLYGIADGLERLKNGAVSCVKLIAHPQDGL
;
A
#
# COMPACT_ATOMS: atom_id res chain seq x y z
N MET A 1 3.30 14.76 -1.75
CA MET A 1 2.74 15.72 -0.76
C MET A 1 1.30 15.95 -1.16
N ILE A 2 0.37 16.10 -0.21
CA ILE A 2 -0.98 16.53 -0.55
C ILE A 2 -0.89 18.04 -0.78
N GLU A 3 -1.07 18.47 -2.03
CA GLU A 3 -1.20 19.87 -2.38
C GLU A 3 -2.70 20.20 -2.36
N LEU A 4 -3.10 21.09 -1.44
CA LEU A 4 -4.43 21.65 -1.44
C LEU A 4 -4.51 22.74 -2.50
N LYS A 5 -5.65 22.85 -3.15
CA LYS A 5 -5.90 24.00 -4.02
C LYS A 5 -6.14 25.24 -3.15
N PRO A 6 -5.81 26.45 -3.62
CA PRO A 6 -5.99 27.68 -2.85
C PRO A 6 -7.43 27.87 -2.33
N GLU A 7 -8.43 27.44 -3.10
CA GLU A 7 -9.85 27.49 -2.73
C GLU A 7 -10.27 26.56 -1.57
N GLU A 8 -9.41 25.61 -1.18
CA GLU A 8 -9.65 24.68 -0.06
C GLU A 8 -9.01 25.17 1.25
N LEU A 9 -8.25 26.27 1.20
CA LEU A 9 -7.62 26.89 2.36
C LEU A 9 -8.62 27.76 3.11
N VAL A 10 -8.86 27.45 4.38
CA VAL A 10 -9.66 28.27 5.29
C VAL A 10 -8.71 28.95 6.27
N ASP A 11 -8.62 30.28 6.21
CA ASP A 11 -7.66 31.11 6.96
C ASP A 11 -7.62 30.85 8.49
N SER A 12 -8.69 30.29 9.07
CA SER A 12 -8.81 30.03 10.50
C SER A 12 -8.50 28.58 10.92
N LYS A 13 -8.07 27.70 10.00
CA LYS A 13 -7.80 26.29 10.30
C LYS A 13 -6.34 25.93 10.04
N ASN A 14 -5.73 25.27 11.02
CA ASN A 14 -4.40 24.68 10.89
C ASN A 14 -4.52 23.29 10.24
N LEU A 15 -3.80 23.09 9.12
CA LEU A 15 -3.58 21.76 8.56
C LEU A 15 -2.36 21.14 9.25
N LEU A 16 -2.57 20.02 9.95
CA LEU A 16 -1.48 19.21 10.49
C LEU A 16 -1.36 17.92 9.70
N GLN A 17 -0.22 17.74 9.02
CA GLN A 17 0.09 16.49 8.35
C GLN A 17 0.63 15.49 9.38
N VAL A 18 -0.15 14.47 9.71
CA VAL A 18 0.27 13.37 10.59
C VAL A 18 0.69 12.19 9.72
N ILE A 19 1.93 11.73 9.87
CA ILE A 19 2.47 10.58 9.12
C ILE A 19 2.88 9.50 10.12
N GLY A 20 2.27 8.33 10.02
CA GLY A 20 2.73 7.12 10.72
C GLY A 20 3.64 6.31 9.80
N THR A 21 4.95 6.28 10.08
CA THR A 21 5.89 5.43 9.34
C THR A 21 7.05 4.98 10.20
N VAL A 22 7.46 3.72 9.99
CA VAL A 22 8.58 3.08 10.67
C VAL A 22 9.92 3.33 9.99
N HIS A 23 9.92 4.09 8.88
CA HIS A 23 11.11 4.37 8.08
C HIS A 23 11.90 5.59 8.57
N TRP A 24 11.35 6.42 9.45
CA TRP A 24 12.11 7.52 10.06
C TRP A 24 13.17 6.99 11.03
N PRO A 25 14.32 7.68 11.19
CA PRO A 25 15.37 7.25 12.12
C PRO A 25 14.86 7.02 13.55
N HIS A 26 13.97 7.89 14.05
CA HIS A 26 13.46 7.83 15.42
C HIS A 26 12.37 6.74 15.64
N THR A 27 11.79 6.18 14.58
CA THR A 27 10.78 5.09 14.67
C THR A 27 11.33 3.72 14.23
N ARG A 28 12.58 3.65 13.79
CA ARG A 28 13.16 2.46 13.17
C ARG A 28 13.26 1.26 14.10
N GLU A 29 13.58 1.47 15.38
CA GLU A 29 13.66 0.37 16.35
C GLU A 29 12.29 -0.24 16.64
N PHE A 30 11.25 0.58 16.76
CA PHE A 30 9.87 0.09 16.81
C PHE A 30 9.52 -0.68 15.53
N GLY A 31 9.88 -0.16 14.36
CA GLY A 31 9.71 -0.83 13.08
C GLY A 31 10.29 -2.24 13.04
N LYS A 32 11.52 -2.43 13.50
CA LYS A 32 12.17 -3.75 13.56
C LYS A 32 11.36 -4.73 14.43
N GLN A 33 10.82 -4.27 15.56
CA GLN A 33 9.99 -5.12 16.42
C GLN A 33 8.66 -5.46 15.74
N MET A 34 8.01 -4.48 15.13
CA MET A 34 6.77 -4.64 14.38
C MET A 34 6.92 -5.68 13.24
N TRP A 35 7.95 -5.54 12.41
CA TRP A 35 8.19 -6.47 11.29
C TRP A 35 8.49 -7.90 11.76
N ARG A 36 9.15 -8.08 12.92
CA ARG A 36 9.35 -9.42 13.52
C ARG A 36 8.04 -10.05 13.99
N ALA A 37 7.09 -9.26 14.47
CA ALA A 37 5.80 -9.74 14.94
C ALA A 37 4.78 -9.94 13.80
N LEU A 38 4.96 -9.25 12.67
CA LEU A 38 3.98 -9.20 11.58
C LEU A 38 3.58 -10.58 11.05
N GLY A 39 4.53 -11.51 10.87
CA GLY A 39 4.22 -12.86 10.40
C GLY A 39 3.23 -13.58 11.31
N ARG A 40 3.50 -13.56 12.63
CA ARG A 40 2.59 -14.10 13.64
C ARG A 40 1.23 -13.39 13.63
N TRP A 41 1.20 -12.06 13.52
CA TRP A 41 -0.08 -11.34 13.48
C TRP A 41 -0.94 -11.68 12.26
N VAL A 42 -0.32 -12.05 11.13
CA VAL A 42 -1.04 -12.55 9.95
C VAL A 42 -1.54 -13.98 10.22
N GLU A 43 -0.70 -14.85 10.77
CA GLU A 43 -1.06 -16.24 11.13
C GLU A 43 -2.21 -16.27 12.16
N ASP A 44 -2.15 -15.41 13.18
CA ASP A 44 -3.14 -15.28 14.25
C ASP A 44 -4.42 -14.52 13.82
N GLY A 45 -4.45 -13.97 12.60
CA GLY A 45 -5.59 -13.19 12.09
C GLY A 45 -5.77 -11.80 12.73
N VAL A 46 -4.80 -11.33 13.51
CA VAL A 46 -4.76 -9.96 14.03
C VAL A 46 -4.67 -8.94 12.90
N ILE A 47 -3.90 -9.29 11.85
CA ILE A 47 -3.85 -8.55 10.59
C ILE A 47 -4.42 -9.45 9.50
N VAL A 48 -5.52 -9.01 8.90
CA VAL A 48 -6.14 -9.71 7.77
C VAL A 48 -5.68 -9.05 6.46
N PRO A 49 -4.99 -9.77 5.56
CA PRO A 49 -4.58 -9.23 4.27
C PRO A 49 -5.79 -8.85 3.38
N ASN A 50 -5.55 -7.96 2.42
CA ASN A 50 -6.55 -7.64 1.40
C ASN A 50 -6.87 -8.85 0.52
N LYS A 51 -8.06 -8.87 -0.08
CA LYS A 51 -8.38 -9.79 -1.17
C LYS A 51 -7.39 -9.58 -2.33
N VAL A 52 -6.91 -10.67 -2.90
CA VAL A 52 -5.94 -10.64 -4.00
C VAL A 52 -6.57 -11.12 -5.30
N GLU A 53 -6.05 -10.60 -6.41
CA GLU A 53 -6.31 -11.10 -7.75
C GLU A 53 -4.96 -11.37 -8.42
N GLU A 54 -4.76 -12.60 -8.89
CA GLU A 54 -3.51 -13.00 -9.53
C GLU A 54 -3.50 -12.56 -10.99
N LEU A 55 -2.43 -11.89 -11.40
CA LEU A 55 -2.19 -11.48 -12.77
C LEU A 55 -1.57 -12.64 -13.57
N PRO A 56 -2.00 -12.85 -14.82
CA PRO A 56 -1.37 -13.83 -15.71
C PRO A 56 0.02 -13.36 -16.17
N ASN A 57 0.82 -14.27 -16.73
CA ASN A 57 2.09 -14.01 -17.42
C ASN A 57 3.23 -13.46 -16.53
N GLY A 58 3.16 -13.68 -15.21
CA GLY A 58 4.17 -13.27 -14.25
C GLY A 58 4.57 -11.80 -14.38
N LEU A 59 5.87 -11.53 -14.55
CA LEU A 59 6.37 -10.14 -14.66
C LEU A 59 5.78 -9.36 -15.84
N TYR A 60 5.44 -10.03 -16.94
CA TYR A 60 4.83 -9.37 -18.11
C TYR A 60 3.41 -8.86 -17.80
N GLY A 61 2.68 -9.52 -16.91
CA GLY A 61 1.34 -9.10 -16.49
C GLY A 61 1.28 -7.78 -15.71
N ILE A 62 2.42 -7.28 -15.22
CA ILE A 62 2.48 -6.03 -14.44
C ILE A 62 1.99 -4.83 -15.28
N ALA A 63 2.36 -4.78 -16.57
CA ALA A 63 1.97 -3.68 -17.45
C ALA A 63 0.44 -3.58 -17.58
N ASP A 64 -0.21 -4.71 -17.89
CA ASP A 64 -1.67 -4.81 -18.02
C ASP A 64 -2.37 -4.50 -16.68
N GLY A 65 -1.82 -5.00 -15.57
CA GLY A 65 -2.33 -4.70 -14.23
C GLY A 65 -2.29 -3.21 -13.88
N LEU A 66 -1.22 -2.51 -14.24
CA LEU A 66 -1.10 -1.06 -14.06
C LEU A 66 -2.06 -0.29 -14.96
N GLU A 67 -2.29 -0.72 -16.19
CA GLU A 67 -3.27 -0.12 -17.09
C GLU A 67 -4.69 -0.24 -16.51
N ARG A 68 -5.05 -1.41 -15.97
CA ARG A 68 -6.34 -1.61 -15.28
C ARG A 68 -6.49 -0.68 -14.08
N LEU A 69 -5.45 -0.54 -13.25
CA LEU A 69 -5.47 0.35 -12.09
C LEU A 69 -5.65 1.81 -12.52
N LYS A 70 -4.93 2.25 -13.56
CA LYS A 70 -5.04 3.60 -14.14
C LYS A 70 -6.45 3.89 -14.65
N ASN A 71 -7.11 2.90 -15.25
CA ASN A 71 -8.44 3.02 -15.82
C ASN A 71 -9.57 2.81 -14.78
N GLY A 72 -9.25 2.67 -13.49
CA GLY A 72 -10.25 2.44 -12.44
C GLY A 72 -10.93 1.07 -12.52
N ALA A 73 -10.35 0.11 -13.23
CA ALA A 73 -10.90 -1.23 -13.47
C ALA A 73 -10.49 -2.26 -12.39
N VAL A 74 -10.13 -1.78 -11.20
CA VAL A 74 -9.72 -2.61 -10.05
C VAL A 74 -10.56 -2.20 -8.84
N SER A 75 -11.38 -3.11 -8.32
CA SER A 75 -12.31 -2.81 -7.22
C SER A 75 -11.93 -3.58 -5.97
N CYS A 76 -11.35 -2.88 -4.99
CA CYS A 76 -11.06 -3.40 -3.64
C CYS A 76 -10.25 -4.71 -3.61
N VAL A 77 -9.38 -4.94 -4.60
CA VAL A 77 -8.45 -6.08 -4.65
C VAL A 77 -7.02 -5.61 -4.86
N LYS A 78 -6.06 -6.40 -4.37
CA LYS A 78 -4.64 -6.22 -4.65
C LYS A 78 -4.26 -7.12 -5.83
N LEU A 79 -3.80 -6.52 -6.92
CA LEU A 79 -3.24 -7.28 -8.04
C LEU A 79 -1.87 -7.84 -7.65
N ILE A 80 -1.66 -9.14 -7.88
CA ILE A 80 -0.42 -9.86 -7.54
C ILE A 80 0.13 -10.52 -8.81
N ALA A 81 1.35 -10.17 -9.17
CA ALA A 81 2.09 -10.87 -10.22
C ALA A 81 3.08 -11.85 -9.58
N HIS A 82 3.03 -13.11 -10.00
CA HIS A 82 3.95 -14.16 -9.57
C HIS A 82 5.10 -14.26 -10.56
N PRO A 83 6.34 -13.85 -10.21
CA PRO A 83 7.43 -13.75 -11.19
C PRO A 83 7.74 -15.06 -11.93
N GLN A 84 7.50 -16.20 -11.30
CA GLN A 84 7.73 -17.53 -11.87
C GLN A 84 6.68 -17.99 -12.91
N ASP A 85 5.54 -17.30 -13.01
CA ASP A 85 4.42 -17.68 -13.89
C ASP A 85 4.59 -17.16 -15.34
N GLY A 86 5.74 -16.53 -15.64
CA GLY A 86 6.11 -16.05 -16.98
C GLY A 86 7.13 -16.93 -17.71
N LEU A 87 7.31 -18.18 -17.26
CA LEU A 87 8.16 -19.20 -17.90
C LEU A 87 7.42 -19.94 -19.01
#